data_AF-A0A2V2YC84-F1
#
_entry.id   AF-A0A2V2YC84-F1
#
_cell.length_a   1.000
_cell.length_b   1.000
_cell.length_c   1.000
_cell.angle_alpha   90.00
_cell.angle_beta   90.00
_cell.angle_gamma   90.00
#
_symmetry.space_group_name_H-M   'P 1'
#
loop_
_entity.id
_entity.type
_entity.pdbx_description
1 polymer ?
#
loop_
_entity_poly.entity_id
_entity_poly.type
_entity_poly.pdbx_seq_one_letter_code
_entity_poly.pdbx_strand_id
1 'polypeptide(L)'
;MKQKQAGFVLLVLAMMSFVSACSSTNETTRTEAPVETLENDQVKASHHYDINTNPVEEHVEKFSYLKQLSEEKQEAFTQFKVDWNLNTLTNFTPEDMMLIYLYCISIGDPDLIYAITFNGGQLPDQDKFREDYFEYVMNYDSEIAMHYRYYDSIRVDESTAEENKVAVVITVSLENSTQSMALGLQKEDQVWKLDIYHLIKSYIDKASKTK
;
A
#
# COMPACT_ATOMS: atom_id res chain seq x y z
N MET A 1 -48.06 10.29 38.70
CA MET A 1 -48.37 11.73 38.70
C MET A 1 -47.16 12.49 38.15
N LYS A 2 -47.37 13.19 37.02
CA LYS A 2 -46.61 14.27 36.34
C LYS A 2 -45.13 14.57 36.70
N GLN A 3 -44.26 14.27 35.74
CA GLN A 3 -43.31 15.15 35.00
C GLN A 3 -42.85 16.48 35.64
N LYS A 4 -41.53 16.71 35.61
CA LYS A 4 -40.91 17.98 35.16
C LYS A 4 -39.47 17.77 34.66
N GLN A 5 -39.26 18.08 33.38
CA GLN A 5 -37.96 18.32 32.74
C GLN A 5 -37.46 19.73 33.06
N ALA A 6 -36.13 19.88 33.15
CA ALA A 6 -35.29 21.00 32.72
C ALA A 6 -33.89 20.66 33.27
N GLY A 7 -32.81 20.53 32.50
CA GLY A 7 -32.37 21.31 31.36
C GLY A 7 -31.06 21.99 31.80
N PHE A 8 -29.90 21.46 31.39
CA PHE A 8 -28.62 22.15 31.53
C PHE A 8 -27.69 21.81 30.35
N VAL A 9 -27.84 22.63 29.31
CA VAL A 9 -26.81 23.35 28.54
C VAL A 9 -25.42 22.68 28.40
N LEU A 10 -25.14 22.27 27.16
CA LEU A 10 -23.81 22.09 26.58
C LEU A 10 -22.97 23.38 26.70
N LEU A 11 -21.71 23.26 27.14
CA LEU A 11 -20.71 24.32 26.93
C LEU A 11 -19.46 23.69 26.33
N VAL A 12 -19.34 23.84 25.01
CA VAL A 12 -18.14 23.58 24.22
C VAL A 12 -17.23 24.80 24.39
N LEU A 13 -15.99 24.60 24.83
CA LEU A 13 -14.95 25.61 24.73
C LEU A 13 -13.76 25.02 23.96
N ALA A 14 -13.68 25.46 22.71
CA ALA A 14 -12.59 25.23 21.80
C ALA A 14 -11.32 25.91 22.31
N MET A 15 -10.21 25.16 22.36
CA MET A 15 -8.87 25.74 22.31
C MET A 15 -8.21 25.29 21.02
N MET A 16 -8.42 26.08 19.97
CA MET A 16 -7.47 26.16 18.87
C MET A 16 -6.29 27.00 19.33
N SER A 17 -5.07 26.50 19.20
CA SER A 17 -3.86 27.31 19.36
C SER A 17 -2.91 27.01 18.20
N PHE A 18 -3.05 27.89 17.21
CA PHE A 18 -2.11 28.39 16.20
C PHE A 18 -0.80 27.62 15.94
N VAL A 19 -0.72 27.16 14.69
CA VAL A 19 0.53 26.91 13.97
C VAL A 19 1.23 28.25 13.71
N SER A 20 2.49 28.39 14.12
CA SER A 20 3.38 29.45 13.62
C SER A 20 4.45 28.83 12.75
N ALA A 21 4.29 29.02 11.45
CA ALA A 21 5.34 28.85 10.45
C ALA A 21 6.27 30.08 10.51
N CYS A 22 7.55 29.87 10.82
CA CYS A 22 8.57 30.88 10.62
C CYS A 22 9.16 30.71 9.21
N SER A 23 8.73 31.55 8.27
CA SER A 23 9.46 31.79 7.02
C SER A 23 10.21 33.11 7.14
N SER A 24 11.53 33.08 7.07
CA SER A 24 12.32 34.28 6.79
C SER A 24 13.13 34.05 5.52
N THR A 25 12.58 34.51 4.42
CA THR A 25 13.31 34.86 3.19
C THR A 25 14.14 36.09 3.50
N ASN A 26 15.43 36.08 3.14
CA ASN A 26 16.14 37.28 2.72
C ASN A 26 17.20 36.90 1.68
N GLU A 27 17.14 37.64 0.58
CA GLU A 27 17.90 37.52 -0.66
C GLU A 27 19.35 38.05 -0.56
N THR A 28 20.21 37.51 -1.44
CA THR A 28 21.29 38.20 -2.20
C THR A 28 22.44 38.80 -1.37
N THR A 29 23.73 38.47 -1.55
CA THR A 29 24.54 38.77 -2.75
C THR A 29 25.93 38.09 -2.64
N ARG A 30 26.46 37.69 -3.81
CA ARG A 30 27.84 37.32 -4.12
C ARG A 30 28.85 38.42 -3.74
N THR A 31 30.09 38.04 -3.40
CA THR A 31 31.37 38.57 -3.97
C THR A 31 32.60 38.38 -3.06
N GLU A 32 33.58 37.67 -3.63
CA GLU A 32 35.06 37.75 -3.50
C GLU A 32 35.81 37.45 -2.19
N ALA A 33 36.75 36.49 -2.35
CA ALA A 33 37.97 36.32 -1.57
C ALA A 33 38.93 37.53 -1.78
N PRO A 34 39.99 37.77 -0.97
CA PRO A 34 41.15 36.86 -0.81
C PRO A 34 41.81 36.92 0.58
N VAL A 35 42.84 36.09 0.82
CA VAL A 35 44.14 36.47 1.43
C VAL A 35 45.04 35.23 1.52
N GLU A 36 46.29 35.47 1.13
CA GLU A 36 47.50 34.63 1.02
C GLU A 36 47.93 34.04 2.40
N THR A 37 48.90 33.13 2.59
CA THR A 37 50.26 33.03 2.01
C THR A 37 50.96 31.73 2.49
N LEU A 38 51.89 31.20 1.65
CA LEU A 38 53.20 30.52 1.92
C LEU A 38 53.27 29.34 2.93
N GLU A 39 54.08 28.27 2.80
CA GLU A 39 55.16 27.79 1.93
C GLU A 39 55.50 26.36 2.44
N ASN A 40 55.76 25.35 1.60
CA ASN A 40 57.00 24.54 1.63
C ASN A 40 57.02 23.31 0.71
N ASP A 41 58.26 22.97 0.37
CA ASP A 41 58.79 22.09 -0.67
C ASP A 41 58.41 20.59 -0.70
N GLN A 42 58.37 20.10 -1.96
CA GLN A 42 58.84 18.82 -2.51
C GLN A 42 58.55 17.48 -1.79
N VAL A 43 57.90 16.54 -2.50
CA VAL A 43 58.48 15.25 -2.95
C VAL A 43 57.55 14.61 -4.01
N LYS A 44 58.16 14.11 -5.09
CA LYS A 44 57.56 13.34 -6.20
C LYS A 44 56.77 12.11 -5.72
N ALA A 45 55.56 11.92 -6.24
CA ALA A 45 55.06 10.59 -6.61
C ALA A 45 54.10 10.74 -7.80
N SER A 46 54.52 10.19 -8.94
CA SER A 46 53.70 10.04 -10.13
C SER A 46 52.54 9.09 -9.86
N HIS A 47 51.30 9.53 -10.04
CA HIS A 47 50.21 8.62 -10.36
C HIS A 47 49.34 9.24 -11.46
N HIS A 48 49.55 8.71 -12.66
CA HIS A 48 48.62 8.77 -13.77
C HIS A 48 47.30 8.15 -13.29
N TYR A 49 46.25 8.95 -13.14
CA TYR A 49 44.88 8.47 -12.99
C TYR A 49 44.12 8.86 -14.24
N ASP A 50 44.31 8.07 -15.30
CA ASP A 50 43.24 7.85 -16.25
C ASP A 50 42.31 6.82 -15.62
N ILE A 51 41.29 7.29 -14.93
CA ILE A 51 40.12 6.46 -14.62
C ILE A 51 38.90 7.26 -15.06
N ASN A 52 38.61 7.12 -16.36
CA ASN A 52 37.28 7.30 -16.89
C ASN A 52 36.44 6.10 -16.43
N THR A 53 35.93 6.14 -15.20
CA THR A 53 34.82 5.28 -14.78
C THR A 53 33.60 6.17 -14.68
N ASN A 54 32.74 6.08 -15.70
CA ASN A 54 31.33 6.40 -15.53
C ASN A 54 30.85 5.67 -14.27
N PRO A 55 30.20 6.36 -13.32
CA PRO A 55 29.57 5.67 -12.20
C PRO A 55 28.55 4.70 -12.79
N VAL A 56 28.73 3.41 -12.50
CA VAL A 56 27.69 2.42 -12.72
C VAL A 56 26.52 2.90 -11.88
N GLU A 57 25.45 3.35 -12.53
CA GLU A 57 24.19 3.66 -11.85
C GLU A 57 23.76 2.39 -11.11
N GLU A 58 23.88 2.42 -9.80
CA GLU A 58 23.41 1.36 -8.93
C GLU A 58 21.88 1.33 -9.07
N HIS A 59 21.38 0.39 -9.87
CA HIS A 59 19.95 0.18 -10.05
C HIS A 59 19.36 -0.27 -8.72
N VAL A 60 18.83 0.69 -7.95
CA VAL A 60 18.04 0.39 -6.76
C VAL A 60 16.78 -0.33 -7.21
N GLU A 61 16.69 -1.62 -6.89
CA GLU A 61 15.53 -2.44 -7.23
C GLU A 61 14.27 -1.85 -6.58
N LYS A 62 13.25 -1.59 -7.39
CA LYS A 62 11.96 -1.09 -6.88
C LYS A 62 11.25 -2.20 -6.12
N PHE A 63 10.77 -1.89 -4.91
CA PHE A 63 9.96 -2.80 -4.11
C PHE A 63 8.73 -3.28 -4.90
N SER A 64 8.38 -4.55 -4.70
CA SER A 64 7.13 -5.14 -5.16
C SER A 64 6.72 -6.27 -4.25
N TYR A 65 5.43 -6.35 -3.92
CA TYR A 65 4.85 -7.48 -3.19
C TYR A 65 5.09 -8.82 -3.90
N LEU A 66 5.16 -8.82 -5.24
CA LEU A 66 5.42 -10.01 -6.04
C LEU A 66 6.79 -10.62 -5.77
N LYS A 67 7.77 -9.84 -5.30
CA LYS A 67 9.12 -10.34 -4.99
C LYS A 67 9.15 -11.28 -3.79
N GLN A 68 8.06 -11.32 -3.01
CA GLN A 68 7.88 -12.26 -1.91
C GLN A 68 7.34 -13.62 -2.39
N LEU A 69 6.90 -13.72 -3.65
CA LEU A 69 6.47 -14.97 -4.27
C LEU A 69 7.69 -15.73 -4.86
N SER A 70 7.55 -17.04 -5.04
CA SER A 70 8.52 -17.82 -5.82
C SER A 70 8.59 -17.34 -7.26
N GLU A 71 9.73 -17.55 -7.94
CA GLU A 71 9.91 -17.15 -9.34
C GLU A 71 8.83 -17.73 -10.27
N GLU A 72 8.48 -19.01 -10.09
CA GLU A 72 7.38 -19.68 -10.81
C GLU A 72 6.04 -18.93 -10.66
N LYS A 73 5.72 -18.48 -9.44
CA LYS A 73 4.47 -17.73 -9.19
C LYS A 73 4.55 -16.31 -9.75
N GLN A 74 5.72 -15.67 -9.74
CA GLN A 74 5.91 -14.37 -10.39
C GLN A 74 5.68 -14.48 -11.91
N GLU A 75 6.19 -15.55 -12.54
CA GLU A 75 5.97 -15.83 -13.96
C GLU A 75 4.50 -16.15 -14.25
N ALA A 76 3.87 -17.01 -13.45
CA ALA A 76 2.45 -17.35 -13.59
C ALA A 76 1.54 -16.13 -13.47
N PHE A 77 1.79 -15.24 -12.51
CA PHE A 77 1.04 -13.99 -12.39
C PHE A 77 1.35 -13.00 -13.52
N THR A 78 2.57 -12.99 -14.04
CA THR A 78 2.90 -12.19 -15.23
C THR A 78 2.13 -12.67 -16.45
N GLN A 79 2.02 -13.99 -16.64
CA GLN A 79 1.22 -14.58 -17.70
C GLN A 79 -0.27 -14.25 -17.56
N PHE A 80 -0.83 -14.38 -16.34
CA PHE A 80 -2.20 -13.98 -16.04
C PHE A 80 -2.51 -12.54 -16.48
N LYS A 81 -1.62 -11.58 -16.22
CA LYS A 81 -1.85 -10.18 -16.62
C LYS A 81 -1.91 -9.97 -18.14
N VAL A 82 -1.35 -10.89 -18.92
CA VAL A 82 -1.33 -10.82 -20.38
C VAL A 82 -2.57 -11.48 -20.98
N ASP A 83 -2.93 -12.66 -20.49
CA ASP A 83 -3.98 -13.49 -21.09
C ASP A 83 -5.31 -13.52 -20.32
N TRP A 84 -5.35 -12.92 -19.12
CA TRP A 84 -6.49 -12.91 -18.20
C TRP A 84 -6.98 -14.31 -17.81
N ASN A 85 -6.14 -15.33 -17.96
CA ASN A 85 -6.48 -16.71 -17.67
C ASN A 85 -6.20 -17.06 -16.21
N LEU A 86 -7.24 -17.05 -15.38
CA LEU A 86 -7.16 -17.37 -13.94
C LEU A 86 -6.61 -18.77 -13.65
N ASN A 87 -6.65 -19.71 -14.60
CA ASN A 87 -6.11 -21.06 -14.38
C ASN A 87 -4.61 -21.06 -14.06
N THR A 88 -3.88 -20.04 -14.49
CA THR A 88 -2.46 -19.83 -14.15
C THR A 88 -2.24 -19.63 -12.64
N LEU A 89 -3.29 -19.26 -11.90
CA LEU A 89 -3.25 -18.98 -10.47
C LEU A 89 -3.70 -20.16 -9.59
N THR A 90 -3.99 -21.33 -10.16
CA THR A 90 -4.53 -22.50 -9.42
C THR A 90 -3.62 -23.05 -8.33
N ASN A 91 -2.30 -22.86 -8.47
CA ASN A 91 -1.31 -23.29 -7.49
C ASN A 91 -0.97 -22.22 -6.43
N PHE A 92 -1.67 -21.09 -6.43
CA PHE A 92 -1.47 -20.03 -5.44
C PHE A 92 -2.16 -20.40 -4.14
N THR A 93 -1.49 -20.16 -3.02
CA THR A 93 -2.08 -20.28 -1.69
C THR A 93 -2.89 -19.01 -1.36
N PRO A 94 -3.71 -19.05 -0.30
CA PRO A 94 -4.40 -17.85 0.18
C PRO A 94 -3.44 -16.68 0.48
N GLU A 95 -2.27 -16.95 1.07
CA GLU A 95 -1.26 -15.92 1.34
C GLU A 95 -0.69 -15.32 0.05
N ASP A 96 -0.40 -16.16 -0.96
CA ASP A 96 0.05 -15.64 -2.25
C ASP A 96 -0.99 -14.70 -2.87
N MET A 97 -2.28 -15.08 -2.80
CA MET A 97 -3.37 -14.26 -3.33
C MET A 97 -3.53 -12.93 -2.57
N MET A 98 -3.24 -12.92 -1.28
CA MET A 98 -3.18 -11.66 -0.51
C MET A 98 -1.98 -10.79 -0.92
N LEU A 99 -0.82 -11.36 -1.26
CA LEU A 99 0.29 -10.60 -1.86
C LEU A 99 -0.05 -10.06 -3.25
N ILE A 100 -0.77 -10.84 -4.07
CA ILE A 100 -1.31 -10.37 -5.34
C ILE A 100 -2.27 -9.20 -5.12
N TYR A 101 -3.18 -9.30 -4.15
CA TYR A 101 -4.09 -8.21 -3.81
C TYR A 101 -3.32 -6.94 -3.44
N LEU A 102 -2.33 -7.04 -2.53
CA LEU A 102 -1.47 -5.92 -2.12
C LEU A 102 -0.72 -5.30 -3.31
N TYR A 103 -0.26 -6.12 -4.25
CA TYR A 103 0.31 -5.63 -5.51
C TYR A 103 -0.73 -4.84 -6.33
N CYS A 104 -1.91 -5.41 -6.56
CA CYS A 104 -2.96 -4.79 -7.38
C CYS A 104 -3.41 -3.43 -6.82
N ILE A 105 -3.61 -3.33 -5.49
CA ILE A 105 -3.95 -2.06 -4.86
C ILE A 105 -2.78 -1.06 -4.90
N SER A 106 -1.52 -1.52 -4.83
CA SER A 106 -0.35 -0.64 -4.88
C SER A 106 -0.14 0.03 -6.25
N ILE A 107 -0.63 -0.60 -7.32
CA ILE A 107 -0.60 -0.03 -8.67
C ILE A 107 -1.93 0.62 -9.06
N GLY A 108 -2.94 0.55 -8.19
CA GLY A 108 -4.25 1.14 -8.40
C GLY A 108 -5.01 0.58 -9.60
N ASP A 109 -4.89 -0.73 -9.87
CA ASP A 109 -5.53 -1.39 -11.01
C ASP A 109 -6.84 -2.11 -10.61
N PRO A 110 -8.01 -1.47 -10.77
CA PRO A 110 -9.29 -2.05 -10.39
C PRO A 110 -9.69 -3.26 -11.25
N ASP A 111 -9.15 -3.40 -12.46
CA ASP A 111 -9.49 -4.52 -13.34
C ASP A 111 -8.82 -5.81 -12.86
N LEU A 112 -7.57 -5.71 -12.40
CA LEU A 112 -6.91 -6.81 -11.73
C LEU A 112 -7.58 -7.16 -10.40
N ILE A 113 -7.97 -6.15 -9.61
CA ILE A 113 -8.71 -6.37 -8.35
C ILE A 113 -10.04 -7.07 -8.63
N TYR A 114 -10.80 -6.63 -9.65
CA TYR A 114 -12.04 -7.26 -10.07
C TYR A 114 -11.83 -8.74 -10.43
N ALA A 115 -10.80 -9.05 -11.24
CA ALA A 115 -10.54 -10.40 -11.70
C ALA A 115 -10.23 -11.40 -10.57
N ILE A 116 -9.57 -10.94 -9.50
CA ILE A 116 -9.22 -11.77 -8.34
C ILE A 116 -10.25 -11.68 -7.20
N THR A 117 -11.33 -10.91 -7.37
CA THR A 117 -12.41 -10.79 -6.37
C THR A 117 -13.40 -11.95 -6.55
N PHE A 118 -13.83 -12.55 -5.44
CA PHE A 118 -14.80 -13.63 -5.42
C PHE A 118 -16.17 -13.11 -5.88
N ASN A 119 -16.72 -13.69 -6.95
CA ASN A 119 -17.99 -13.23 -7.52
C ASN A 119 -19.16 -13.59 -6.61
N GLY A 120 -19.35 -14.89 -6.34
CA GLY A 120 -20.43 -15.36 -5.47
C GLY A 120 -21.84 -14.91 -5.90
N GLY A 121 -22.01 -14.45 -7.15
CA GLY A 121 -23.24 -13.86 -7.68
C GLY A 121 -23.55 -12.45 -7.16
N GLN A 122 -22.58 -11.76 -6.54
CA GLN A 122 -22.78 -10.43 -5.94
C GLN A 122 -21.95 -9.33 -6.58
N LEU A 123 -20.90 -9.66 -7.35
CA LEU A 123 -20.07 -8.66 -8.03
C LEU A 123 -20.93 -7.96 -9.11
N PRO A 124 -20.95 -6.62 -9.15
CA PRO A 124 -21.56 -5.88 -10.26
C PRO A 124 -20.76 -6.11 -11.53
N ASP A 125 -21.22 -5.57 -12.66
CA ASP A 125 -20.39 -5.54 -13.86
C ASP A 125 -19.08 -4.77 -13.62
N GLN A 126 -18.09 -5.05 -14.46
CA GLN A 126 -16.74 -4.53 -14.30
C GLN A 126 -16.68 -3.00 -14.35
N ASP A 127 -17.50 -2.35 -15.19
CA ASP A 127 -17.51 -0.90 -15.29
C ASP A 127 -18.05 -0.25 -14.02
N LYS A 128 -19.13 -0.80 -13.45
CA LYS A 128 -19.68 -0.34 -12.18
C LYS A 128 -18.73 -0.61 -11.01
N PHE A 129 -18.05 -1.76 -11.00
CA PHE A 129 -17.03 -2.06 -9.99
C PHE A 129 -15.89 -1.05 -10.05
N ARG A 130 -15.40 -0.73 -11.26
CA ARG A 130 -14.33 0.24 -11.49
C ARG A 130 -14.70 1.63 -10.99
N GLU A 131 -15.92 2.08 -11.30
CA GLU A 131 -16.47 3.36 -10.81
C GLU A 131 -16.51 3.39 -9.28
N ASP A 132 -17.10 2.36 -8.66
CA ASP A 132 -17.22 2.27 -7.20
C ASP A 132 -15.86 2.22 -6.52
N TYR A 133 -14.91 1.50 -7.10
CA TYR A 133 -13.56 1.39 -6.56
C TYR A 133 -12.87 2.76 -6.53
N PHE A 134 -12.90 3.50 -7.64
CA PHE A 134 -12.24 4.81 -7.72
C PHE A 134 -12.92 5.85 -6.83
N GLU A 135 -14.26 5.86 -6.75
CA GLU A 135 -14.98 6.85 -5.94
C GLU A 135 -14.82 6.58 -4.43
N TYR A 136 -14.86 5.32 -4.01
CA TYR A 136 -15.04 5.00 -2.58
C TYR A 136 -13.88 4.24 -1.92
N VAL A 137 -13.01 3.56 -2.67
CA VAL A 137 -12.09 2.55 -2.10
C VAL A 137 -10.62 2.89 -2.32
N MET A 138 -10.25 3.42 -3.50
CA MET A 138 -8.86 3.56 -3.94
C MET A 138 -7.94 4.23 -2.90
N ASN A 139 -8.41 5.30 -2.23
CA ASN A 139 -7.59 5.99 -1.23
C ASN A 139 -7.30 5.10 -0.01
N TYR A 140 -8.29 4.35 0.47
CA TYR A 140 -8.13 3.45 1.60
C TYR A 140 -7.18 2.30 1.26
N ASP A 141 -7.34 1.73 0.06
CA ASP A 141 -6.49 0.64 -0.41
C ASP A 141 -5.05 1.11 -0.68
N SER A 142 -4.84 2.34 -1.13
CA SER A 142 -3.50 2.94 -1.24
C SER A 142 -2.79 3.03 0.11
N GLU A 143 -3.51 3.41 1.17
CA GLU A 143 -2.98 3.43 2.53
C GLU A 143 -2.65 2.02 3.04
N ILE A 144 -3.49 1.02 2.77
CA ILE A 144 -3.18 -0.39 3.07
C ILE A 144 -1.89 -0.82 2.37
N ALA A 145 -1.76 -0.51 1.08
CA ALA A 145 -0.60 -0.85 0.26
C ALA A 145 0.70 -0.18 0.76
N MET A 146 0.60 0.94 1.47
CA MET A 146 1.75 1.56 2.12
C MET A 146 2.02 0.95 3.49
N HIS A 147 0.97 0.77 4.29
CA HIS A 147 1.04 0.32 5.66
C HIS A 147 1.67 -1.07 5.79
N TYR A 148 1.32 -1.99 4.90
CA TYR A 148 1.80 -3.37 4.93
C TYR A 148 3.00 -3.63 4.02
N ARG A 149 3.69 -2.59 3.54
CA ARG A 149 4.88 -2.73 2.70
C ARG A 149 6.01 -3.53 3.37
N TYR A 150 6.11 -3.42 4.70
CA TYR A 150 7.12 -4.08 5.53
C TYR A 150 6.45 -4.98 6.58
N TYR A 151 5.50 -5.81 6.15
CA TYR A 151 4.80 -6.74 7.05
C TYR A 151 5.78 -7.73 7.71
N ASP A 152 5.47 -8.13 8.95
CA ASP A 152 6.23 -9.14 9.69
C ASP A 152 5.75 -10.56 9.35
N SER A 153 4.45 -10.71 9.10
CA SER A 153 3.87 -12.01 8.78
C SER A 153 2.60 -11.89 7.96
N ILE A 154 2.39 -12.91 7.14
CA ILE A 154 1.18 -13.18 6.36
C ILE A 154 0.87 -14.67 6.53
N ARG A 155 -0.29 -14.99 7.08
CA ARG A 155 -0.63 -16.38 7.46
C ARG A 155 -2.12 -16.62 7.35
N VAL A 156 -2.50 -17.81 6.93
CA VAL A 156 -3.86 -18.33 7.14
C VAL A 156 -4.21 -18.32 8.64
N ASP A 157 -5.41 -17.85 8.96
CA ASP A 157 -6.05 -18.07 10.25
C ASP A 157 -6.74 -19.44 10.24
N GLU A 158 -6.03 -20.44 10.77
CA GLU A 158 -6.48 -21.83 10.87
C GLU A 158 -7.84 -22.00 11.59
N SER A 159 -8.24 -21.05 12.44
CA SER A 159 -9.54 -21.10 13.12
C SER A 159 -10.72 -20.85 12.18
N THR A 160 -10.45 -20.29 10.99
CA THR A 160 -11.44 -19.98 9.95
C THR A 160 -11.34 -20.90 8.73
N ALA A 161 -10.38 -21.82 8.73
CA ALA A 161 -10.06 -22.65 7.58
C ALA A 161 -11.14 -23.72 7.34
N GLU A 162 -11.79 -23.62 6.19
CA GLU A 162 -12.68 -24.60 5.59
C GLU A 162 -12.13 -24.99 4.20
N GLU A 163 -12.65 -26.06 3.60
CA GLU A 163 -12.14 -26.58 2.31
C GLU A 163 -12.02 -25.51 1.21
N ASN A 164 -13.00 -24.61 1.15
CA ASN A 164 -13.13 -23.59 0.10
C ASN A 164 -13.20 -22.17 0.64
N LYS A 165 -12.88 -21.95 1.92
CA LYS A 165 -12.96 -20.63 2.55
C LYS A 165 -11.94 -20.51 3.67
N VAL A 166 -11.31 -19.35 3.78
CA VAL A 166 -10.33 -19.08 4.82
C VAL A 166 -10.16 -17.58 5.03
N ALA A 167 -9.66 -17.14 6.18
CA ALA A 167 -9.15 -15.79 6.37
C ALA A 167 -7.62 -15.80 6.37
N VAL A 168 -7.01 -14.79 5.75
CA VAL A 168 -5.56 -14.56 5.83
C VAL A 168 -5.32 -13.29 6.61
N VAL A 169 -4.42 -13.38 7.58
CA VAL A 169 -4.02 -12.27 8.46
C VAL A 169 -2.64 -11.80 8.05
N ILE A 170 -2.55 -10.51 7.71
CA ILE A 170 -1.27 -9.79 7.59
C ILE A 170 -1.04 -8.97 8.84
N THR A 171 0.19 -8.94 9.33
CA THR A 171 0.57 -8.22 10.55
C THR A 171 1.82 -7.40 10.31
N VAL A 172 1.84 -6.18 10.84
CA VAL A 172 2.99 -5.29 10.88
C VAL A 172 3.18 -4.75 12.30
N SER A 173 4.43 -4.66 12.73
CA SER A 173 4.82 -4.14 14.03
C SER A 173 5.72 -2.93 13.82
N LEU A 174 5.26 -1.79 14.31
CA LEU A 174 6.00 -0.53 14.30
C LEU A 174 6.26 -0.12 15.75
N GLU A 175 7.54 -0.15 16.12
CA GLU A 175 8.02 0.09 17.49
C GLU A 175 7.29 -0.78 18.53
N ASN A 176 6.35 -0.18 19.27
CA ASN A 176 5.61 -0.83 20.35
C ASN A 176 4.15 -1.12 19.96
N SER A 177 3.79 -0.94 18.68
CA SER A 177 2.44 -1.16 18.16
C SER A 177 2.43 -2.28 17.14
N THR A 178 1.45 -3.17 17.24
CA THR A 178 1.19 -4.22 16.25
C THR A 178 -0.19 -3.97 15.66
N GLN A 179 -0.26 -3.97 14.33
CA GLN A 179 -1.50 -3.85 13.58
C GLN A 179 -1.66 -5.05 12.68
N SER A 180 -2.89 -5.53 12.56
CA SER A 180 -3.23 -6.67 11.72
C SER A 180 -4.48 -6.38 10.91
N MET A 181 -4.52 -6.93 9.70
CA MET A 181 -5.70 -6.95 8.84
C MET A 181 -5.98 -8.40 8.46
N ALA A 182 -7.25 -8.79 8.56
CA ALA A 182 -7.72 -10.09 8.10
C ALA A 182 -8.60 -9.90 6.86
N LEU A 183 -8.32 -10.64 5.79
CA LEU A 183 -9.17 -10.69 4.59
C LEU A 183 -9.68 -12.10 4.37
N GLY A 184 -10.96 -12.23 4.04
CA GLY A 184 -11.56 -13.49 3.65
C GLY A 184 -11.20 -13.85 2.21
N LEU A 185 -10.92 -15.13 1.99
CA LEU A 185 -10.77 -15.71 0.66
C LEU A 185 -11.73 -16.88 0.51
N GLN A 186 -12.27 -17.02 -0.69
CA GLN A 186 -13.11 -18.14 -1.09
C GLN A 186 -12.58 -18.73 -2.39
N LYS A 187 -12.69 -20.05 -2.53
CA LYS A 187 -12.24 -20.77 -3.72
C LYS A 187 -13.35 -20.78 -4.77
N GLU A 188 -13.03 -20.30 -5.97
CA GLU A 188 -13.91 -20.30 -7.16
C GLU A 188 -13.11 -20.87 -8.33
N ASP A 189 -13.62 -21.92 -8.97
CA ASP A 189 -12.95 -22.62 -10.08
C ASP A 189 -11.50 -23.03 -9.76
N GLN A 190 -11.29 -23.59 -8.55
CA GLN A 190 -9.98 -23.99 -8.01
C GLN A 190 -9.00 -22.85 -7.70
N VAL A 191 -9.38 -21.59 -7.93
CA VAL A 191 -8.56 -20.41 -7.64
C VAL A 191 -9.06 -19.74 -6.36
N TRP A 192 -8.14 -19.41 -5.45
CA TRP A 192 -8.48 -18.59 -4.29
C TRP A 192 -8.76 -17.15 -4.73
N LYS A 193 -9.89 -16.59 -4.33
CA LYS A 193 -10.31 -15.22 -4.66
C LYS A 193 -10.66 -14.45 -3.40
N LEU A 194 -10.48 -13.14 -3.45
CA LEU A 194 -10.71 -12.23 -2.32
C LEU A 194 -12.21 -11.97 -2.14
N ASP A 195 -12.75 -12.30 -0.97
CA ASP A 195 -14.12 -11.93 -0.59
C ASP A 195 -14.11 -10.53 0.02
N ILE A 196 -14.01 -9.51 -0.84
CA ILE A 196 -13.85 -8.10 -0.43
C ILE A 196 -14.99 -7.20 -0.89
N TYR A 197 -15.90 -7.68 -1.75
CA TYR A 197 -16.96 -6.81 -2.29
C TYR A 197 -17.92 -6.29 -1.20
N HIS A 198 -18.10 -7.05 -0.11
CA HIS A 198 -18.87 -6.59 1.05
C HIS A 198 -18.22 -5.38 1.76
N LEU A 199 -16.90 -5.24 1.70
CA LEU A 199 -16.17 -4.08 2.23
C LEU A 199 -16.40 -2.85 1.35
N ILE A 200 -16.35 -3.03 0.02
CA ILE A 200 -16.65 -1.97 -0.96
C ILE A 200 -18.07 -1.42 -0.74
N LYS A 201 -19.07 -2.31 -0.61
CA LYS A 201 -20.44 -1.92 -0.27
C LYS A 201 -20.53 -1.11 1.03
N SER A 202 -19.77 -1.52 2.06
CA SER A 202 -19.71 -0.79 3.34
C SER A 202 -19.17 0.63 3.18
N TYR A 203 -18.20 0.86 2.29
CA TYR A 203 -17.69 2.21 2.00
C TYR A 203 -18.70 3.08 1.27
N ILE A 204 -19.40 2.52 0.27
CA ILE A 204 -20.50 3.20 -0.44
C ILE A 204 -21.61 3.61 0.55
N ASP A 205 -22.01 2.70 1.43
CA ASP A 205 -23.05 2.94 2.44
C ASP A 205 -22.65 4.01 3.47
N LYS A 206 -21.35 4.12 3.80
CA LYS A 206 -20.84 5.18 4.68
C LYS A 206 -20.85 6.53 3.96
N ALA A 207 -20.39 6.58 2.72
CA ALA A 207 -20.33 7.81 1.93
C ALA A 207 -21.72 8.39 1.61
N SER A 208 -22.71 7.53 1.38
CA SER A 208 -24.10 7.96 1.14
C SER A 208 -24.79 8.57 2.37
N LYS A 209 -24.38 8.17 3.59
CA LYS A 209 -24.91 8.72 4.86
C LYS A 209 -24.30 10.07 5.25
N THR A 210 -23.17 10.43 4.65
CA THR A 210 -22.46 11.70 4.90
C THR A 210 -22.83 12.82 3.92
N LYS A 211 -23.61 12.52 2.87
CA LYS A 211 -24.18 13.49 1.93
C LYS A 211 -25.52 14.01 2.44
#